data_AF-A0A7L3M003-F1
#
_entry.id   AF-A0A7L3M003-F1
#
_cell.length_a   1.000
_cell.length_b   1.000
_cell.length_c   1.000
_cell.angle_alpha   90.00
_cell.angle_beta   90.00
_cell.angle_gamma   90.00
#
_symmetry.space_group_name_H-M   'P 1'
#
loop_
_entity.id
_entity.type
_entity.pdbx_description
1 polymer ?
#
loop_
_entity_poly.entity_id
_entity_poly.type
_entity_poly.pdbx_seq_one_letter_code
_entity_poly.pdbx_strand_id
1 'polypeptide(L)'
;LLDVTQWNTTLLGYYSCFSKRKVVATKLVVYELESPVLEMVPPLAVGESHQLRCHLANVAPVRNLTLTFLRGEEILSTQNFHGKDQDEPTEVVATHQLKAELGDDG
;
A
#
# COMPACT_ATOMS: atom_id res chain seq x y z
N LEU A 1 -9.42 -22.69 -12.29
CA LEU A 1 -8.72 -21.53 -11.73
C LEU A 1 -7.47 -22.05 -11.03
N LEU A 2 -6.34 -21.34 -11.06
CA LEU A 2 -5.14 -21.76 -10.31
C LEU A 2 -5.35 -21.32 -8.85
N ASP A 3 -5.39 -22.26 -7.91
CA ASP A 3 -5.48 -21.92 -6.48
C ASP A 3 -4.11 -21.42 -6.01
N VAL A 4 -3.96 -20.09 -5.94
CA VAL A 4 -2.72 -19.43 -5.53
C VAL A 4 -2.73 -19.26 -4.02
N THR A 5 -1.87 -20.00 -3.32
CA THR A 5 -1.77 -19.99 -1.84
C THR A 5 -0.58 -19.19 -1.32
N GLN A 6 0.31 -18.71 -2.20
CA GLN A 6 1.51 -17.95 -1.85
C GLN A 6 1.42 -16.52 -2.42
N TRP A 7 1.76 -15.53 -1.60
CA TRP A 7 1.69 -14.11 -1.95
C TRP A 7 2.76 -13.66 -2.95
N ASN A 8 3.91 -14.33 -2.91
CA ASN A 8 5.01 -14.11 -3.84
C ASN A 8 5.68 -15.45 -4.12
N THR A 9 5.63 -15.87 -5.38
CA THR A 9 6.22 -17.14 -5.80
C THR A 9 6.84 -17.03 -7.19
N THR A 10 7.77 -17.93 -7.49
CA THR A 10 8.39 -18.04 -8.81
C THR A 10 7.88 -19.29 -9.50
N LEU A 11 7.12 -19.12 -10.58
CA LEU A 11 6.65 -20.21 -11.42
C LEU A 11 7.75 -20.61 -12.40
N LEU A 12 8.01 -21.91 -12.48
CA LEU A 12 8.98 -22.48 -13.40
C LEU A 12 8.26 -23.18 -14.56
N GLY A 13 8.32 -22.56 -15.73
CA GLY A 13 7.95 -23.19 -16.99
C GLY A 13 9.14 -23.93 -17.58
N TYR A 14 8.90 -25.04 -18.28
CA TYR A 14 9.95 -25.70 -19.05
C TYR A 14 9.42 -26.15 -20.41
N TYR A 15 10.31 -26.16 -21.39
CA TYR A 15 10.02 -26.73 -22.71
C TYR A 15 11.25 -27.48 -23.23
N SER A 16 11.00 -28.44 -24.11
CA SER A 16 12.04 -29.30 -24.68
C SER A 16 11.96 -29.27 -26.20
N CYS A 17 13.08 -28.91 -26.86
CA CYS A 17 13.21 -28.94 -28.31
C CYS A 17 14.50 -29.68 -28.68
N PHE A 18 14.44 -30.70 -29.53
CA PHE A 18 15.61 -31.46 -30.01
C PHE A 18 16.55 -31.90 -28.86
N SER A 19 15.98 -32.50 -27.81
CA SER A 19 16.71 -32.95 -26.60
C SER A 19 17.40 -31.84 -25.79
N LYS A 20 17.16 -30.56 -26.11
CA LYS A 20 17.56 -29.42 -25.28
C LYS A 20 16.37 -28.98 -24.44
N ARG A 21 16.50 -29.07 -23.11
CA ARG A 21 15.53 -28.52 -22.16
C ARG A 21 15.88 -27.06 -21.87
N LYS A 22 14.87 -26.20 -21.86
CA LYS A 22 14.95 -24.82 -21.39
C LYS A 22 13.97 -24.62 -20.26
N VAL A 23 14.40 -23.86 -19.25
CA VAL A 23 13.58 -23.46 -18.11
C VAL A 23 13.41 -21.96 -18.20
N VAL A 24 12.18 -21.49 -17.99
CA VAL A 24 11.82 -20.08 -17.94
C VAL A 24 11.17 -19.84 -16.58
N ALA A 25 11.66 -18.83 -15.87
CA ALA A 25 11.09 -18.40 -14.60
C ALA A 25 10.21 -17.19 -14.82
N THR A 26 9.08 -17.12 -14.13
CA THR A 26 8.24 -15.92 -14.05
C THR A 26 7.80 -15.70 -12.60
N LYS A 27 7.72 -14.43 -12.18
CA LYS A 27 7.32 -14.07 -10.82
C LYS A 27 5.81 -13.84 -10.79
N LEU A 28 5.13 -14.53 -9.87
CA LEU A 28 3.72 -14.31 -9.58
C LEU A 28 3.64 -13.58 -8.23
N VAL A 29 3.00 -12.41 -8.23
CA VAL A 29 2.78 -11.60 -7.04
C VAL A 29 1.29 -11.35 -6.91
N VAL A 30 0.74 -11.67 -5.74
CA VAL A 30 -0.68 -11.46 -5.41
C VAL A 30 -0.80 -10.10 -4.72
N TYR A 31 -1.85 -9.37 -5.07
CA TYR A 31 -2.16 -8.07 -4.46
C TYR A 31 -3.44 -8.16 -3.65
N GLU A 32 -3.41 -7.59 -2.47
CA GLU A 32 -4.57 -7.41 -1.60
C GLU A 32 -4.46 -6.04 -0.91
N LEU A 33 -5.59 -5.35 -0.78
CA LEU A 33 -5.68 -4.04 -0.15
C LEU A 33 -7.14 -3.72 0.16
N GLU A 34 -7.42 -3.34 1.41
CA GLU A 34 -8.71 -2.75 1.80
C GLU A 34 -8.70 -1.23 1.67
N SER A 35 -9.90 -0.62 1.69
CA SER A 35 -10.03 0.82 1.63
C SER A 35 -9.35 1.50 2.82
N PRO A 36 -8.63 2.62 2.61
CA PRO A 36 -8.00 3.36 3.69
C PRO A 36 -9.04 4.00 4.61
N VAL A 37 -8.81 3.91 5.92
CA VAL A 37 -9.67 4.49 6.95
C VAL A 37 -8.90 5.57 7.70
N LEU A 38 -9.33 6.82 7.57
CA LEU A 38 -8.80 7.92 8.36
C LEU A 38 -9.41 7.88 9.77
N GLU A 39 -8.57 7.95 10.81
CA GLU A 39 -9.05 8.14 12.17
C GLU A 39 -9.88 9.42 12.29
N MET A 40 -10.87 9.41 13.18
CA MET A 40 -11.72 10.56 13.43
C MET A 40 -10.88 11.76 13.88
N VAL A 41 -10.98 12.85 13.14
CA VAL A 41 -10.32 14.13 13.49
C VAL A 41 -11.28 14.93 14.38
N PRO A 42 -10.87 15.34 15.60
CA PRO A 42 -11.69 16.19 16.44
C PRO A 42 -11.80 17.61 15.84
N PRO A 43 -12.75 18.44 16.29
CA PRO A 43 -12.76 19.87 15.93
C PRO A 43 -11.46 20.54 16.35
N LEU A 44 -10.82 21.28 15.43
CA LEU A 44 -9.54 21.96 15.64
C LEU A 44 -9.71 23.47 15.51
N ALA A 45 -9.02 24.23 16.35
CA ALA A 45 -8.93 25.68 16.15
C ALA A 45 -8.00 26.01 14.98
N VAL A 46 -8.29 27.10 14.24
CA VAL A 46 -7.40 27.56 13.16
C VAL A 46 -5.99 27.78 13.70
N GLY A 47 -5.01 27.18 13.04
CA GLY A 47 -3.60 27.22 13.41
C GLY A 47 -3.15 26.11 14.37
N GLU A 48 -4.06 25.31 14.92
CA GLU A 48 -3.75 24.13 15.73
C GLU A 48 -3.17 23.01 14.85
N SER A 49 -2.20 22.26 15.39
CA SER A 49 -1.60 21.12 14.70
C SER A 49 -2.19 19.80 15.22
N HIS A 50 -2.49 18.89 14.31
CA HIS A 50 -3.02 17.57 14.62
C HIS A 50 -2.37 16.48 13.75
N GLN A 51 -2.11 15.32 14.35
CA GLN A 51 -1.55 14.18 13.62
C GLN A 51 -2.68 13.33 13.03
N LEU A 52 -2.86 13.42 11.72
CA LEU A 52 -3.71 12.50 10.98
C LEU A 52 -3.11 11.09 11.03
N ARG A 53 -3.98 10.09 11.18
CA ARG A 53 -3.63 8.66 11.13
C ARG A 53 -4.56 7.94 10.18
N CYS A 54 -3.99 7.28 9.19
CA CYS A 54 -4.71 6.52 8.18
C CYS A 54 -4.31 5.05 8.29
N HIS A 55 -5.31 4.18 8.44
CA HIS A 55 -5.16 2.74 8.59
C HIS A 55 -5.52 2.02 7.30
N LEU A 56 -4.72 1.05 6.91
CA LEU A 56 -4.96 0.17 5.76
C LEU A 56 -4.75 -1.27 6.22
N ALA A 57 -5.81 -2.06 6.14
CA ALA A 57 -5.77 -3.48 6.45
C ALA A 57 -5.42 -4.32 5.21
N ASN A 58 -4.90 -5.51 5.46
CA ASN A 58 -4.63 -6.55 4.47
C ASN A 58 -3.82 -6.07 3.26
N VAL A 59 -2.77 -5.28 3.49
CA VAL A 59 -1.92 -4.76 2.41
C VAL A 59 -0.88 -5.81 2.00
N ALA A 60 -0.92 -6.24 0.75
CA ALA A 60 0.09 -7.09 0.14
C ALA A 60 0.35 -6.72 -1.34
N PRO A 61 1.61 -6.72 -1.81
CA PRO A 61 2.84 -6.56 -1.03
C PRO A 61 3.02 -5.09 -0.62
N VAL A 62 3.45 -4.85 0.63
CA VAL A 62 3.55 -3.49 1.18
C VAL A 62 4.51 -2.60 0.37
N ARG A 63 5.60 -3.15 -0.17
CA ARG A 63 6.58 -2.39 -0.96
C ARG A 63 6.01 -1.61 -2.15
N ASN A 64 4.85 -2.04 -2.66
CA ASN A 64 4.21 -1.39 -3.80
C ASN A 64 3.12 -0.39 -3.39
N LEU A 65 2.86 -0.24 -2.09
CA LEU A 65 1.91 0.73 -1.58
C LEU A 65 2.47 2.15 -1.72
N THR A 66 1.62 3.07 -2.17
CA THR A 66 1.81 4.51 -2.08
C THR A 66 0.56 5.11 -1.45
N LEU A 67 0.74 5.97 -0.45
CA LEU A 67 -0.36 6.64 0.24
C LEU A 67 -0.18 8.15 0.16
N THR A 68 -1.25 8.85 -0.17
CA THR A 68 -1.24 10.31 -0.28
C THR A 68 -2.26 10.91 0.67
N PHE A 69 -1.82 11.84 1.52
CA PHE A 69 -2.70 12.70 2.29
C PHE A 69 -3.06 13.92 1.45
N LEU A 70 -4.35 14.21 1.37
CA LEU A 70 -4.90 15.31 0.58
C LEU A 70 -5.69 16.28 1.47
N ARG A 71 -5.61 17.57 1.14
CA ARG A 71 -6.57 18.61 1.57
C ARG A 71 -7.33 19.06 0.33
N GLY A 72 -8.56 18.58 0.17
CA GLY A 72 -9.27 18.74 -1.11
C GLY A 72 -8.45 18.14 -2.25
N GLU A 73 -7.99 18.99 -3.18
CA GLU A 73 -7.11 18.59 -4.30
C GLU A 73 -5.61 18.81 -4.01
N GLU A 74 -5.25 19.45 -2.89
CA GLU A 74 -3.87 19.72 -2.51
C GLU A 74 -3.21 18.46 -1.93
N ILE A 75 -2.02 18.10 -2.45
CA ILE A 75 -1.19 17.03 -1.89
C ILE A 75 -0.41 17.57 -0.69
N LEU A 76 -0.77 17.10 0.51
CA LEU A 76 -0.06 17.43 1.74
C LEU A 76 1.20 16.59 1.92
N SER A 77 1.11 15.29 1.64
CA SER A 77 2.27 14.40 1.62
C SER A 77 1.99 13.10 0.86
N THR A 78 3.05 12.51 0.32
CA THR A 78 3.04 11.16 -0.28
C THR A 78 4.05 10.29 0.45
N GLN A 79 3.62 9.08 0.84
CA GLN A 79 4.42 8.10 1.58
C GLN A 79 4.56 6.82 0.76
N ASN A 80 5.80 6.38 0.64
CA ASN A 80 6.19 5.25 -0.18
C ASN A 80 6.76 4.16 0.72
N PHE A 81 6.43 2.90 0.43
CA PHE A 81 6.80 1.78 1.31
C PHE A 81 7.84 0.84 0.70
N HIS A 82 8.59 1.28 -0.31
CA HIS A 82 9.47 0.43 -1.14
C HIS A 82 10.50 -0.41 -0.38
N GLY A 83 10.92 0.02 0.83
CA GLY A 83 11.86 -0.72 1.69
C GLY A 83 11.24 -1.81 2.56
N LYS A 84 9.94 -2.08 2.44
CA LYS A 84 9.22 -3.09 3.22
C LYS A 84 9.13 -4.41 2.43
N ASP A 85 10.00 -5.35 2.76
CA ASP A 85 9.91 -6.73 2.23
C ASP A 85 8.90 -7.55 3.03
N GLN A 86 7.62 -7.17 2.91
CA GLN A 86 6.50 -7.92 3.45
C GLN A 86 5.55 -8.26 2.30
N ASP A 87 5.60 -9.55 1.94
CA ASP A 87 4.78 -10.12 0.87
C ASP A 87 3.40 -10.51 1.38
N GLU A 88 3.29 -10.91 2.64
CA GLU A 88 2.04 -11.29 3.28
C GLU A 88 1.20 -10.06 3.67
N PRO A 89 -0.14 -10.17 3.68
CA PRO A 89 -1.03 -9.10 4.10
C PRO A 89 -0.70 -8.62 5.51
N THR A 90 -0.54 -7.32 5.65
CA THR A 90 -0.31 -6.68 6.95
C THR A 90 -1.06 -5.37 7.04
N GLU A 91 -1.26 -4.92 8.27
CA GLU A 91 -1.75 -3.58 8.55
C GLU A 91 -0.64 -2.54 8.32
N VAL A 92 -1.02 -1.41 7.73
CA VAL A 92 -0.17 -0.23 7.53
C VAL A 92 -0.86 0.97 8.15
N VAL A 93 -0.11 1.69 9.00
CA VAL A 93 -0.54 2.99 9.55
C VAL A 93 0.36 4.08 8.98
N ALA A 94 -0.23 5.02 8.24
CA ALA A 94 0.44 6.20 7.74
C ALA A 94 0.02 7.42 8.55
N THR A 95 0.94 8.36 8.78
CA THR A 95 0.63 9.56 9.58
C THR A 95 1.10 10.83 8.91
N HIS A 96 0.36 11.92 9.06
CA HIS A 96 0.73 13.24 8.56
C HIS A 96 0.39 14.32 9.59
N GLN A 97 1.27 15.31 9.77
CA GLN A 97 1.01 16.45 10.65
C GLN A 97 0.28 17.54 9.88
N LEU A 98 -1.02 17.67 10.15
CA LEU A 98 -1.88 18.70 9.60
C LEU A 98 -1.85 19.93 10.50
N LYS A 99 -1.85 21.12 9.90
CA LYS A 99 -2.14 22.37 10.60
C LYS A 99 -3.48 22.90 10.10
N ALA A 100 -4.44 23.06 11.00
CA ALA A 100 -5.81 23.44 10.66
C ALA A 100 -5.90 24.85 10.07
N GLU A 101 -6.69 25.00 9.01
CA GLU A 101 -6.92 26.25 8.29
C GLU A 101 -8.41 26.60 8.25
N LEU A 102 -8.73 27.88 8.02
CA LEU A 102 -10.12 28.37 8.00
C LEU A 102 -10.99 27.69 6.92
N GLY A 103 -10.37 27.16 5.87
CA GLY A 103 -11.06 26.47 4.77
C GLY A 103 -11.17 24.96 4.95
N ASP A 104 -10.65 24.39 6.04
CA ASP A 104 -10.82 22.97 6.35
C ASP A 104 -12.25 22.72 6.86
N ASP A 105 -12.83 21.55 6.52
CA ASP A 105 -14.16 21.15 6.97
C ASP A 105 -14.16 20.91 8.50
N GLY A 106 -15.17 21.43 9.21
CA GLY A 106 -15.30 21.35 10.67
C GLY A 106 -16.69 20.92 11.15
#